data_AF-A0A7X7FX37-F1
#
_entry.id   AF-A0A7X7FX37-F1
#
_cell.length_a   1.000
_cell.length_b   1.000
_cell.length_c   1.000
_cell.angle_alpha   90.00
_cell.angle_beta   90.00
_cell.angle_gamma   90.00
#
_symmetry.space_group_name_H-M   'P 1'
#
loop_
_entity.id
_entity.type
_entity.pdbx_description
1 polymer ?
#
loop_
_entity_poly.entity_id
_entity_poly.type
_entity_poly.pdbx_seq_one_letter_code
_entity_poly.pdbx_strand_id
1 'polypeptide(L)' 'MSKNKLEKFAENLTFPNFFQIPFEEISRHDASIKGQWNADFFKNDNPIVLEL' A
#
# COMPACT_ATOMS: atom_id res chain seq x y z
N MET A 1 17.56 -19.78 3.02
CA MET A 1 17.11 -19.18 4.29
C MET A 1 17.39 -17.69 4.23
N SER A 2 16.37 -16.89 3.91
CA SER A 2 16.46 -15.45 3.68
C SER A 2 16.95 -14.73 4.93
N LYS A 3 18.27 -14.46 5.00
CA LYS A 3 18.87 -13.59 6.01
C LYS A 3 18.18 -12.21 5.92
N ASN A 4 17.90 -11.61 7.09
CA ASN A 4 17.38 -10.24 7.25
C ASN A 4 15.93 -10.02 6.78
N LYS A 5 15.09 -11.07 6.71
CA LYS A 5 13.67 -10.94 6.33
C LYS A 5 12.89 -9.96 7.21
N LEU A 6 13.09 -10.00 8.54
CA LEU A 6 12.40 -9.10 9.48
C LEU A 6 12.85 -7.63 9.32
N GLU A 7 14.15 -7.41 9.12
CA GLU A 7 14.72 -6.07 8.90
C GLU A 7 14.17 -5.43 7.62
N LYS A 8 14.05 -6.21 6.53
CA LYS A 8 13.42 -5.75 5.29
C LYS A 8 11.95 -5.40 5.44
N PHE A 9 11.20 -6.12 6.29
CA PHE A 9 9.81 -5.74 6.59
C PHE A 9 9.71 -4.50 7.46
N ALA A 10 10.67 -4.29 8.38
CA ALA A 10 10.72 -3.09 9.18
C ALA A 10 11.01 -1.84 8.33
N GLU A 11 11.82 -1.95 7.29
CA GLU A 11 12.07 -0.86 6.34
C GLU A 11 10.77 -0.37 5.66
N ASN A 12 9.85 -1.29 5.33
CA ASN A 12 8.59 -0.90 4.71
C ASN A 12 7.78 0.12 5.53
N LEU A 13 7.87 0.05 6.86
CA LEU A 13 7.20 0.99 7.78
C LEU A 13 7.73 2.43 7.67
N THR A 14 8.89 2.62 7.04
CA THR A 14 9.48 3.95 6.81
C THR A 14 8.97 4.63 5.55
N PHE A 15 8.32 3.89 4.65
CA PHE A 15 7.83 4.45 3.40
C PHE A 15 6.53 5.25 3.64
N PRO A 16 6.47 6.53 3.21
CA PRO A 16 5.31 7.39 3.46
C PRO A 16 4.04 6.94 2.72
N ASN A 17 4.20 6.15 1.66
CA ASN A 17 3.12 5.70 0.78
C ASN A 17 2.86 4.19 0.92
N PHE A 18 3.30 3.58 2.02
CA PHE A 18 3.11 2.16 2.26
C PHE A 18 1.86 1.88 3.09
N PHE A 19 1.02 1.00 2.56
CA PHE A 19 -0.23 0.59 3.19
C PHE A 19 -0.16 -0.88 3.57
N GLN A 20 -0.42 -1.19 4.84
CA GLN A 20 -0.59 -2.56 5.32
C GLN A 20 -2.03 -2.76 5.74
N ILE A 21 -2.77 -3.48 4.90
CA ILE A 21 -4.16 -3.85 5.20
C ILE A 21 -4.14 -5.31 5.69
N PRO A 22 -4.77 -5.62 6.84
CA PRO A 22 -4.88 -6.99 7.33
C PRO A 22 -5.53 -7.90 6.29
N PHE A 23 -5.03 -9.14 6.19
CA PHE A 23 -5.57 -10.11 5.24
C PHE A 23 -7.06 -10.40 5.46
N GLU A 24 -7.50 -10.46 6.72
CA GLU A 24 -8.91 -10.69 7.03
C GLU A 24 -9.82 -9.57 6.50
N GLU A 25 -9.33 -8.33 6.49
CA GLU A 25 -10.07 -7.18 5.98
C GLU A 25 -10.21 -7.26 4.46
N ILE A 26 -9.09 -7.48 3.74
CA ILE A 26 -9.08 -7.51 2.27
C ILE A 26 -9.72 -8.77 1.68
N SER A 27 -9.78 -9.86 2.45
CA SER A 27 -10.42 -11.11 2.01
C SER A 27 -11.94 -11.03 2.03
N ARG A 28 -12.50 -10.12 2.84
CA ARG A 28 -13.95 -9.93 2.97
C ARG A 28 -14.45 -8.64 2.31
N HIS A 29 -13.60 -7.62 2.23
CA HIS A 29 -13.93 -6.29 1.73
C HIS A 29 -12.84 -5.77 0.80
N ASP A 30 -13.19 -4.81 -0.03
CA ASP A 30 -12.18 -4.05 -0.78
C ASP A 30 -11.42 -3.09 0.14
N ALA A 31 -10.19 -2.76 -0.23
CA ALA A 31 -9.44 -1.69 0.43
C ALA A 31 -10.21 -0.36 0.32
N SER A 32 -10.31 0.39 1.42
CA SER A 32 -11.05 1.67 1.48
C SER A 32 -10.61 2.70 0.43
N ILE A 33 -9.35 2.63 0.02
CA ILE A 33 -8.74 3.53 -0.99
C ILE A 33 -8.95 3.07 -2.44
N LYS A 34 -9.57 1.90 -2.67
CA LYS A 34 -9.79 1.35 -4.01
C LYS A 34 -10.66 2.32 -4.81
N GLY A 35 -10.12 2.79 -5.93
CA GLY A 35 -10.80 3.74 -6.82
C GLY A 35 -10.80 5.20 -6.36
N GLN A 36 -10.27 5.50 -5.17
CA GLN A 36 -10.27 6.86 -4.58
C GLN A 36 -8.87 7.47 -4.46
N TRP A 37 -7.86 6.86 -5.08
CA TRP A 37 -6.45 7.29 -5.00
C TRP A 37 -6.20 8.76 -5.31
N ASN A 38 -6.83 9.29 -6.37
CA ASN A 38 -6.65 10.68 -6.78
C ASN A 38 -7.26 11.67 -5.78
N ALA A 39 -8.47 11.38 -5.27
CA ALA A 39 -9.17 12.27 -4.35
C ALA A 39 -8.62 12.20 -2.92
N ASP A 40 -8.42 10.99 -2.40
CA ASP A 40 -8.20 10.78 -0.97
C ASP A 40 -6.71 10.75 -0.61
N PHE A 41 -5.86 10.22 -1.50
CA PHE A 41 -4.44 10.04 -1.21
C PHE A 41 -3.54 11.05 -1.91
N PHE A 42 -3.51 11.04 -3.24
CA PHE A 42 -2.62 11.89 -4.05
C PHE A 42 -3.11 13.34 -4.16
N LYS A 43 -4.42 13.56 -3.98
CA LYS A 43 -5.09 14.88 -4.01
C LYS A 43 -4.80 15.67 -5.30
N ASN A 44 -4.78 14.97 -6.43
CA ASN A 44 -4.57 15.56 -7.75
C ASN A 44 -5.22 14.70 -8.84
N ASP A 45 -5.39 15.28 -10.03
CA ASP A 45 -6.05 14.64 -11.17
C ASP A 45 -5.06 13.99 -12.17
N ASN A 46 -3.81 13.76 -11.77
CA ASN A 46 -2.85 13.11 -12.65
C ASN A 46 -3.23 11.64 -12.89
N PRO A 47 -2.92 11.07 -14.07
CA PRO A 47 -3.11 9.65 -14.31
C PRO A 47 -2.21 8.82 -13.39
N ILE A 48 -2.75 7.73 -12.84
CA ILE A 48 -1.99 6.79 -12.04
C ILE A 48 -1.23 5.84 -12.97
N VAL A 49 0.08 5.77 -12.81
CA VAL A 49 0.96 4.86 -13.54
C VAL A 49 1.36 3.71 -12.62
N LEU A 50 1.20 2.48 -13.10
CA LEU A 50 1.70 1.29 -12.43
C LEU A 50 3.01 0.87 -13.08
N GLU A 51 4.09 0.88 -12.31
CA GLU A 51 5.37 0.30 -12.70
C GLU A 51 5.47 -1.11 -12.10
N LEU A 52 5.78 -2.11 -12.94
CA LEU A 52 5.94 -3.52 -12.57
C LEU A 52 7.41 -3.92 -12.59
#